data_AF-A0A165VPK6-F1
#
_entry.id   AF-A0A165VPK6-F1
#
_cell.length_a   1.000
_cell.length_b   1.000
_cell.length_c   1.000
_cell.angle_alpha   90.00
_cell.angle_beta   90.00
_cell.angle_gamma   90.00
#
_symmetry.space_group_name_H-M   'P 1'
#
loop_
_entity.id
_entity.type
_entity.pdbx_description
1 polymer ?
#
loop_
_entity_poly.entity_id
_entity_poly.type
_entity_poly.pdbx_seq_one_letter_code
_entity_poly.pdbx_strand_id
1 'polypeptide(L)'
;MAQSVSQWTASSLLEALKSAAGLSEEMEFVAAPEAQDVFEVHMKSIGDVVLFVVVSTAQITTTTVLWDRDELEDPEAFESLMLRSHRTLMPLSALSIEKIGHREYHELFGTMSSTSPISEIVGEFKVIAENAIELARELGPKASA
;
A
#
# COMPACT_ATOMS: atom_id res chain seq x y z
N MET A 1 -31.59 -17.62 3.07
CA MET A 1 -30.41 -18.02 2.29
C MET A 1 -29.46 -16.84 2.32
N ALA A 2 -28.23 -17.01 2.82
CA ALA A 2 -27.24 -15.93 2.80
C ALA A 2 -26.89 -15.63 1.34
N GLN A 3 -26.97 -14.37 0.92
CA GLN A 3 -26.44 -13.93 -0.38
C GLN A 3 -24.97 -14.33 -0.43
N SER A 4 -24.56 -15.02 -1.50
CA SER A 4 -23.15 -15.27 -1.77
C SER A 4 -22.47 -13.94 -2.05
N VAL A 5 -21.74 -13.42 -1.07
CA VAL A 5 -20.92 -12.24 -1.27
C VAL A 5 -19.80 -12.63 -2.22
N SER A 6 -19.69 -11.96 -3.36
CA SER A 6 -18.58 -12.17 -4.30
C SER A 6 -17.30 -11.67 -3.65
N GLN A 7 -16.42 -12.59 -3.26
CA GLN A 7 -15.09 -12.27 -2.74
C GLN A 7 -14.13 -12.03 -3.90
N TRP A 8 -13.30 -11.02 -3.77
CA TRP A 8 -12.21 -10.75 -4.68
C TRP A 8 -11.13 -11.84 -4.56
N THR A 9 -10.63 -12.24 -5.72
CA THR A 9 -9.32 -12.86 -5.88
C THR A 9 -8.38 -11.82 -6.50
N ALA A 10 -7.07 -11.99 -6.39
CA ALA A 10 -6.13 -11.09 -7.06
C ALA A 10 -6.40 -10.98 -8.56
N SER A 11 -6.69 -12.11 -9.24
CA SER A 11 -7.04 -12.12 -10.66
C SER A 11 -8.32 -11.34 -10.98
N SER A 12 -9.43 -11.60 -10.27
CA SER A 12 -10.71 -10.95 -10.53
C SER A 12 -10.67 -9.45 -10.20
N LEU A 13 -9.96 -9.07 -9.14
CA LEU A 13 -9.76 -7.66 -8.79
C LEU A 13 -8.89 -6.96 -9.84
N LEU A 14 -7.78 -7.58 -10.24
CA LEU A 14 -6.89 -7.03 -11.27
C LEU A 14 -7.62 -6.82 -12.62
N GLU A 15 -8.43 -7.78 -13.05
CA GLU A 15 -9.25 -7.66 -14.25
C GLU A 15 -10.27 -6.53 -14.14
N ALA A 16 -10.94 -6.41 -12.99
CA ALA A 16 -11.91 -5.34 -12.74
C ALA A 16 -11.25 -3.95 -12.74
N LEU A 17 -10.07 -3.82 -12.12
CA LEU A 17 -9.27 -2.59 -12.11
C LEU A 17 -8.82 -2.18 -13.52
N LYS A 18 -8.32 -3.13 -14.31
CA LYS A 18 -7.93 -2.88 -15.72
C LYS A 18 -9.10 -2.51 -16.61
N SER A 19 -10.31 -2.97 -16.28
CA SER A 19 -11.53 -2.69 -17.03
C SER A 19 -12.24 -1.40 -16.61
N ALA A 20 -11.87 -0.82 -15.46
CA ALA A 20 -12.47 0.39 -14.94
C ALA A 20 -12.02 1.62 -15.75
N ALA A 21 -13.00 2.41 -16.22
CA ALA A 21 -12.71 3.61 -17.00
C ALA A 21 -12.00 4.68 -16.16
N GLY A 22 -11.00 5.33 -16.76
CA GLY A 22 -10.29 6.47 -16.17
C GLY A 22 -9.10 6.11 -15.26
N LEU A 23 -8.95 4.85 -14.83
CA LEU A 23 -7.84 4.47 -13.95
C LEU A 23 -6.49 4.40 -14.66
N SER A 24 -6.46 4.09 -15.96
CA SER A 24 -5.21 3.90 -16.73
C SER A 24 -4.34 5.15 -16.86
N GLU A 25 -4.92 6.34 -16.65
CA GLU A 25 -4.17 7.61 -16.65
C GLU A 25 -3.47 7.86 -15.32
N GLU A 26 -4.04 7.37 -14.21
CA GLU A 26 -3.53 7.59 -12.84
C GLU A 26 -2.72 6.40 -12.31
N MET A 27 -3.01 5.19 -12.79
CA MET A 27 -2.49 3.94 -12.25
C MET A 27 -2.14 2.94 -13.34
N GLU A 28 -1.13 2.12 -13.10
CA GLU A 28 -0.84 0.93 -13.89
C GLU A 28 -0.84 -0.32 -13.03
N PHE A 29 -1.39 -1.40 -13.56
CA PHE A 29 -1.62 -2.63 -12.81
C PHE A 29 -0.82 -3.79 -13.41
N VAL A 30 0.12 -4.33 -12.64
CA VAL A 30 1.07 -5.36 -13.08
C VAL A 30 0.86 -6.63 -12.28
N ALA A 31 0.66 -7.77 -12.94
CA ALA A 31 0.53 -9.05 -12.25
C ALA A 31 1.91 -9.54 -11.77
N ALA A 32 2.00 -10.11 -10.57
CA ALA A 32 3.22 -10.74 -10.11
C ALA A 32 3.39 -12.10 -10.81
N PRO A 33 4.49 -12.36 -11.55
CA PRO A 33 4.67 -13.60 -12.30
C PRO A 33 4.74 -14.85 -11.41
N GLU A 34 5.25 -14.70 -10.19
CA GLU A 34 5.54 -15.81 -9.28
C GLU A 34 4.53 -15.95 -8.13
N ALA A 35 3.60 -15.01 -7.97
CA ALA A 35 2.63 -14.98 -6.87
C ALA A 35 1.22 -14.67 -7.38
N GLN A 36 0.34 -15.69 -7.39
CA GLN A 36 -0.99 -15.58 -7.99
C GLN A 36 -1.99 -14.76 -7.17
N ASP A 37 -1.68 -14.55 -5.90
CA ASP A 37 -2.45 -13.75 -4.94
C ASP A 37 -1.91 -12.32 -4.80
N VAL A 38 -0.90 -11.94 -5.59
CA VAL A 38 -0.25 -10.65 -5.54
C VAL A 38 -0.27 -9.94 -6.89
N PHE A 39 -0.47 -8.63 -6.85
CA PHE A 39 -0.22 -7.75 -7.99
C PHE A 39 0.30 -6.39 -7.51
N GLU A 40 0.90 -5.64 -8.42
CA GLU A 40 1.41 -4.31 -8.18
C GLU A 40 0.48 -3.24 -8.77
N VAL A 41 0.43 -2.10 -8.09
CA VAL A 41 -0.20 -0.87 -8.57
C VAL A 41 0.85 0.23 -8.60
N HIS A 42 1.13 0.74 -9.79
CA HIS A 42 2.08 1.83 -10.02
C HIS A 42 1.30 3.13 -10.10
N MET A 43 1.45 3.99 -9.11
CA MET A 43 0.68 5.23 -8.92
C MET A 43 1.32 6.39 -9.69
N LYS A 44 1.03 6.49 -10.99
CA LYS A 44 1.64 7.46 -11.93
C LYS A 44 1.41 8.92 -11.54
N SER A 45 0.25 9.22 -10.94
CA SER A 45 -0.10 10.58 -10.53
C SER A 45 0.46 10.98 -9.16
N ILE A 46 0.97 10.02 -8.38
CA ILE A 46 1.41 10.22 -6.99
C ILE A 46 2.84 9.72 -6.84
N GLY A 47 3.79 10.50 -7.36
CA GLY A 47 5.23 10.29 -7.14
C GLY A 47 5.78 8.94 -7.59
N ASP A 48 5.10 8.24 -8.51
CA ASP A 48 5.44 6.88 -8.96
C ASP A 48 5.55 5.86 -7.82
N VAL A 49 4.73 6.01 -6.78
CA VAL A 49 4.65 5.04 -5.67
C VAL A 49 4.20 3.68 -6.21
N VAL A 50 4.90 2.62 -5.79
CA VAL A 50 4.50 1.24 -6.05
C VAL A 50 3.79 0.68 -4.82
N LEU A 51 2.58 0.17 -5.04
CA LEU A 51 1.80 -0.56 -4.06
C LEU A 51 1.84 -2.05 -4.40
N PHE A 52 2.01 -2.89 -3.37
CA PHE A 52 1.88 -4.34 -3.44
C PHE A 52 0.55 -4.75 -2.84
N VAL A 53 -0.29 -5.42 -3.62
CA VAL A 53 -1.64 -5.82 -3.20
C VAL A 53 -1.70 -7.32 -3.09
N VAL A 54 -1.96 -7.81 -1.88
CA VAL A 54 -2.15 -9.23 -1.56
C VAL A 54 -3.63 -9.48 -1.30
N VAL A 55 -4.23 -10.41 -2.04
CA VAL A 55 -5.66 -10.73 -1.90
C VAL A 55 -5.82 -12.13 -1.31
N SER A 56 -6.32 -12.17 -0.09
CA SER A 56 -6.71 -13.41 0.60
C SER A 56 -8.23 -13.60 0.57
N THR A 57 -8.72 -14.73 1.08
CA THR A 57 -10.15 -15.01 1.17
C THR A 57 -10.92 -14.02 2.04
N ALA A 58 -10.28 -13.47 3.08
CA ALA A 58 -10.93 -12.59 4.05
C ALA A 58 -10.62 -11.11 3.80
N GLN A 59 -9.41 -10.81 3.33
CA GLN A 59 -8.88 -9.45 3.31
C GLN A 59 -8.04 -9.17 2.06
N ILE A 60 -8.08 -7.92 1.63
CA ILE A 60 -7.12 -7.32 0.71
C ILE A 60 -6.17 -6.50 1.58
N THR A 61 -4.87 -6.77 1.44
CA THR A 61 -3.80 -6.00 2.08
C THR A 61 -3.05 -5.23 1.01
N THR A 62 -2.92 -3.94 1.21
CA THR A 62 -2.18 -3.04 0.32
C THR A 62 -0.99 -2.51 1.09
N THR A 63 0.21 -2.68 0.56
CA THR A 63 1.46 -2.30 1.21
C THR A 63 2.31 -1.45 0.28
N THR A 64 3.09 -0.53 0.83
CA THR A 64 4.14 0.18 0.09
C THR A 64 5.38 0.31 0.95
N VAL A 65 6.54 0.03 0.36
CA VAL A 65 7.84 0.14 1.02
C VAL A 65 8.26 1.60 1.01
N LEU A 66 8.65 2.12 2.17
CA LEU A 66 9.09 3.50 2.32
C LEU A 66 10.60 3.63 2.10
N TRP A 67 11.38 3.14 3.06
CA TRP A 67 12.84 3.19 3.06
C TRP A 67 13.42 2.14 3.99
N ASP A 68 14.72 1.93 3.86
CA ASP A 68 15.45 1.04 4.73
C ASP A 68 15.59 1.64 6.13
N ARG A 69 15.39 0.82 7.16
CA ARG A 69 15.48 1.26 8.55
C ARG A 69 16.86 1.83 8.89
N ASP A 70 17.92 1.31 8.26
CA ASP A 70 19.30 1.76 8.48
C ASP A 70 19.62 3.10 7.79
N GLU A 71 18.72 3.63 6.94
CA GLU A 71 18.88 4.96 6.34
C GLU A 71 18.47 6.11 7.28
N LEU A 72 17.77 5.80 8.37
CA LEU A 72 17.44 6.78 9.41
C LEU A 72 18.60 6.91 10.41
N GLU A 73 18.91 8.16 10.79
CA GLU A 73 19.90 8.44 11.84
C GLU A 73 19.45 7.91 13.22
N ASP A 74 18.15 8.02 13.51
CA ASP A 74 17.54 7.51 14.75
C ASP A 74 16.18 6.84 14.43
N PRO A 75 16.19 5.56 14.00
CA PRO A 75 14.97 4.85 13.65
C PRO A 75 14.03 4.65 14.86
N GLU A 76 14.57 4.49 16.07
CA GLU A 76 13.77 4.29 17.28
C GLU A 76 12.97 5.56 17.65
N ALA A 77 13.58 6.74 17.51
CA ALA A 77 12.87 8.00 17.72
C ALA A 77 11.77 8.22 16.69
N PHE A 78 12.04 7.92 15.42
CA PHE A 78 11.03 7.95 14.35
C PHE A 78 9.87 7.00 14.65
N GLU A 79 10.15 5.74 14.98
CA GLU A 79 9.14 4.72 15.29
C GLU A 79 8.26 5.15 16.50
N SER A 80 8.89 5.67 17.55
CA SER A 80 8.19 6.20 18.73
C SER A 80 7.32 7.42 18.40
N LEU A 81 7.79 8.32 17.54
CA LEU A 81 7.01 9.44 17.03
C LEU A 81 5.78 8.92 16.27
N MET A 82 6.00 8.03 15.30
CA MET A 82 4.93 7.48 14.45
C MET A 82 3.88 6.75 15.28
N LEU A 83 4.25 5.96 16.28
CA LEU A 83 3.27 5.32 17.17
C LEU A 83 2.35 6.34 17.87
N ARG A 84 2.85 7.53 18.20
CA ARG A 84 2.09 8.60 18.87
C ARG A 84 1.26 9.44 17.91
N SER A 85 1.72 9.62 16.67
CA SER A 85 1.16 10.56 15.71
C SER A 85 0.43 9.91 14.53
N HIS A 86 0.54 8.58 14.34
CA HIS A 86 0.06 7.89 13.13
C HIS A 86 -1.41 8.21 12.81
N ARG A 87 -2.29 8.24 13.82
CA ARG A 87 -3.72 8.50 13.61
C ARG A 87 -4.01 9.90 13.04
N THR A 88 -3.10 10.85 13.29
CA THR A 88 -3.19 12.22 12.79
C THR A 88 -2.45 12.38 11.47
N LEU A 89 -1.28 11.75 11.32
CA LEU A 89 -0.42 11.92 10.14
C LEU A 89 -0.78 11.00 8.98
N MET A 90 -1.44 9.87 9.22
CA MET A 90 -1.59 8.80 8.24
C MET A 90 -2.97 8.11 8.37
N PRO A 91 -4.05 8.82 8.06
CA PRO A 91 -5.39 8.25 8.15
C PRO A 91 -5.53 7.02 7.23
N LEU A 92 -6.20 5.98 7.72
CA LEU A 92 -6.49 4.74 6.98
C LEU A 92 -5.25 3.92 6.55
N SER A 93 -4.08 4.22 7.11
CA SER A 93 -2.88 3.39 6.95
C SER A 93 -2.21 3.16 8.30
N ALA A 94 -1.45 2.08 8.40
CA ALA A 94 -0.60 1.73 9.53
C ALA A 94 0.85 1.61 9.08
N LEU A 95 1.78 1.82 10.01
CA LEU A 95 3.21 1.64 9.79
C LEU A 95 3.64 0.28 10.35
N SER A 96 4.44 -0.46 9.59
CA SER A 96 5.11 -1.68 10.03
C SER A 96 6.61 -1.60 9.76
N ILE A 97 7.34 -2.53 10.39
CA ILE A 97 8.72 -2.86 10.03
C ILE A 97 8.66 -4.27 9.47
N GLU A 98 9.05 -4.43 8.21
CA GLU A 98 9.05 -5.71 7.52
C GLU A 98 10.48 -6.10 7.13
N LYS A 99 10.75 -7.42 7.13
CA LYS A 99 12.09 -7.92 6.82
C LYS A 99 12.14 -8.45 5.40
N ILE A 100 12.78 -7.68 4.52
CA ILE A 100 12.99 -8.06 3.13
C ILE A 100 14.44 -8.54 2.97
N GLY A 101 14.60 -9.86 2.89
CA GLY A 101 15.92 -10.51 2.86
C GLY A 101 16.67 -10.36 4.18
N HIS A 102 17.73 -9.55 4.20
CA HIS A 102 18.57 -9.32 5.39
C HIS A 102 18.41 -7.93 6.00
N ARG A 103 17.59 -7.07 5.40
CA ARG A 103 17.38 -5.69 5.85
C ARG A 103 15.95 -5.51 6.34
N GLU A 104 15.75 -4.52 7.18
CA GLU A 104 14.45 -4.12 7.70
C GLU A 104 14.02 -2.84 6.99
N TYR A 105 12.75 -2.79 6.59
CA TYR A 105 12.17 -1.66 5.88
C TYR A 105 10.97 -1.15 6.65
N HIS A 106 10.80 0.17 6.69
CA HIS A 106 9.53 0.75 7.09
C HIS A 106 8.55 0.62 5.93
N GLU A 107 7.34 0.17 6.23
CA GLU A 107 6.26 0.02 5.26
C GLU A 107 5.00 0.73 5.74
N LEU A 108 4.22 1.28 4.81
CA LEU A 108 2.83 1.61 5.07
C LEU A 108 1.94 0.53 4.51
N PHE A 109 0.93 0.15 5.27
CA PHE A 109 -0.07 -0.79 4.81
C PHE A 109 -1.48 -0.42 5.28
N GLY A 110 -2.45 -0.86 4.51
CA GLY A 110 -3.87 -0.84 4.84
C GLY A 110 -4.49 -2.21 4.57
N THR A 111 -5.57 -2.51 5.28
CA THR A 111 -6.30 -3.77 5.09
C THR A 111 -7.78 -3.49 5.02
N MET A 112 -8.44 -4.10 4.05
CA MET A 112 -9.90 -4.06 3.92
C MET A 112 -10.48 -5.44 3.61
N SER A 113 -11.81 -5.55 3.66
CA SER A 113 -12.51 -6.81 3.37
C SER A 113 -12.26 -7.25 1.92
N SER A 114 -12.14 -8.56 1.70
CA SER A 114 -12.14 -9.14 0.34
C SER A 114 -13.45 -8.92 -0.42
N THR A 115 -14.45 -8.35 0.24
CA THR A 115 -15.77 -8.04 -0.34
C THR A 115 -15.99 -6.54 -0.53
N SER A 116 -14.97 -5.71 -0.31
CA SER A 116 -15.09 -4.26 -0.43
C SER A 116 -15.42 -3.85 -1.87
N PRO A 117 -16.23 -2.80 -2.08
CA PRO A 117 -16.48 -2.25 -3.41
C PRO A 117 -15.17 -1.79 -4.07
N ILE A 118 -15.07 -1.97 -5.40
CA ILE A 118 -13.88 -1.54 -6.17
C ILE A 118 -13.56 -0.04 -6.00
N SER A 119 -14.58 0.80 -5.84
CA SER A 119 -14.40 2.23 -5.59
C SER A 119 -13.73 2.53 -4.25
N GLU A 120 -14.02 1.73 -3.21
CA GLU A 120 -13.36 1.85 -1.91
C GLU A 120 -11.92 1.35 -1.98
N ILE A 121 -11.68 0.24 -2.69
CA ILE A 121 -10.33 -0.29 -2.95
C ILE A 121 -9.45 0.75 -3.64
N VAL A 122 -9.95 1.36 -4.72
CA VAL A 122 -9.22 2.42 -5.44
C VAL A 122 -9.00 3.65 -4.56
N GLY A 123 -9.97 4.00 -3.72
CA GLY A 123 -9.81 5.07 -2.74
C GLY A 123 -8.68 4.80 -1.75
N GLU A 124 -8.60 3.58 -1.21
CA GLU A 124 -7.52 3.18 -0.30
C GLU A 124 -6.14 3.22 -0.97
N PHE A 125 -6.04 2.78 -2.24
CA PHE A 125 -4.78 2.88 -2.99
C PHE A 125 -4.28 4.33 -3.06
N LYS A 126 -5.17 5.28 -3.36
CA LYS A 126 -4.83 6.71 -3.40
C LYS A 126 -4.39 7.21 -2.03
N VAL A 127 -5.14 6.90 -0.97
CA VAL A 127 -4.82 7.35 0.40
C VAL A 127 -3.47 6.81 0.87
N ILE A 128 -3.18 5.52 0.67
CA ILE A 128 -1.89 4.94 1.07
C ILE A 128 -0.74 5.59 0.31
N ALA A 129 -0.89 5.79 -1.00
CA ALA A 129 0.14 6.44 -1.81
C ALA A 129 0.37 7.91 -1.42
N GLU A 130 -0.70 8.66 -1.15
CA GLU A 130 -0.64 10.04 -0.67
C GLU A 130 0.07 10.13 0.68
N ASN A 131 -0.32 9.28 1.64
CA ASN A 131 0.32 9.21 2.95
C ASN A 131 1.81 8.84 2.84
N ALA A 132 2.18 7.92 1.94
CA ALA A 132 3.56 7.52 1.72
C ALA A 132 4.42 8.70 1.21
N ILE A 133 3.92 9.44 0.21
CA ILE A 133 4.62 10.61 -0.32
C ILE A 133 4.70 11.74 0.71
N GLU A 134 3.63 12.02 1.43
CA GLU A 134 3.62 13.04 2.47
C GLU A 134 4.63 12.70 3.57
N LEU A 135 4.62 11.46 4.04
CA LEU A 135 5.56 10.99 5.05
C LEU A 135 7.02 11.06 4.57
N ALA A 136 7.29 10.63 3.33
CA ALA A 136 8.63 10.72 2.75
C ALA A 136 9.11 12.18 2.63
N ARG A 137 8.21 13.12 2.33
CA ARG A 137 8.55 14.55 2.23
C ARG A 137 8.81 15.19 3.58
N GLU A 138 8.06 14.82 4.62
CA GLU A 138 8.17 15.45 5.94
C GLU A 138 9.22 14.81 6.84
N LEU A 139 9.28 13.48 6.82
CA LEU A 139 10.01 12.66 7.80
C LEU A 139 10.94 11.62 7.17
N GLY A 140 11.01 11.55 5.83
CA GLY A 140 11.90 10.62 5.14
C GLY A 140 13.39 10.91 5.37
N PRO A 141 14.26 9.91 5.15
CA PRO A 141 15.70 10.11 5.19
C PRO A 141 16.10 11.26 4.28
N LYS A 142 16.82 12.24 4.82
CA LYS A 142 17.38 13.30 3.98
C LYS A 142 18.52 12.68 3.18
N ALA A 143 18.49 12.88 1.87
CA ALA A 143 19.63 12.52 1.03
C ALA A 143 20.88 13.16 1.63
N SER A 144 21.78 12.31 2.15
CA SER A 144 23.07 12.78 2.65
C SER A 144 23.85 13.24 1.42
N ALA A 145 24.05 14.55 1.31
CA ALA A 145 24.87 15.17 0.27
C ALA A 145 26.35 14.79 0.44
#